data_AF-A0A9D9NQ72-F1
#
_entry.id   AF-A0A9D9NQ72-F1
#
_cell.length_a   1.000
_cell.length_b   1.000
_cell.length_c   1.000
_cell.angle_alpha   90.00
_cell.angle_beta   90.00
_cell.angle_gamma   90.00
#
_symmetry.space_group_name_H-M   'P 1'
#
loop_
_entity.id
_entity.type
_entity.pdbx_description
1 polymer ?
#
loop_
_entity_poly.entity_id
_entity_poly.type
_entity_poly.pdbx_seq_one_letter_code
_entity_poly.pdbx_strand_id
1 'polypeptide(L)' 'MLFLAVAIIVATANICLGPGESTNITFTVGKDELSYYSPSGKQIFENGEFEIMAGASSADIRLKETVIL' A
#
# COMPACT_ATOMS: atom_id res chain seq x y z
N MET A 1 24.03 7.88 -3.54
CA MET A 1 23.34 6.74 -2.94
C MET A 1 21.88 6.89 -3.30
N LEU A 2 21.45 6.23 -4.38
CA LEU A 2 20.09 6.36 -4.91
C LEU A 2 19.18 5.53 -3.99
N PHE A 3 18.28 6.18 -3.25
CA PHE A 3 17.18 5.46 -2.62
C PHE A 3 16.30 4.94 -3.76
N LEU A 4 16.44 3.66 -4.11
CA LEU A 4 15.40 2.99 -4.88
C LEU A 4 14.22 2.88 -3.93
N ALA A 5 13.21 3.73 -4.09
CA ALA A 5 11.97 3.59 -3.33
C ALA A 5 11.38 2.22 -3.70
N VAL A 6 11.40 1.27 -2.75
CA VAL A 6 10.77 -0.04 -2.92
C VAL A 6 9.32 0.09 -2.47
N ALA A 7 8.39 -0.14 -3.38
CA ALA A 7 6.96 -0.23 -3.05
C ALA A 7 6.63 -1.65 -2.53
N ILE A 8 5.78 -1.74 -1.52
CA ILE A 8 5.31 -3.00 -0.92
C ILE A 8 3.80 -3.08 -1.08
N ILE A 9 3.30 -4.27 -1.45
CA ILE A 9 1.86 -4.53 -1.50
C ILE A 9 1.37 -4.76 -0.08
N VAL A 10 0.51 -3.86 0.42
CA VAL A 10 -0.09 -3.96 1.76
C VAL A 10 -1.52 -4.52 1.74
N ALA A 11 -2.21 -4.47 0.59
CA ALA A 11 -3.56 -4.99 0.45
C ALA A 11 -3.88 -5.38 -1.02
N THR A 12 -4.77 -6.36 -1.20
CA THR A 12 -5.28 -6.78 -2.52
C THR A 12 -6.68 -7.38 -2.38
N ALA A 13 -7.49 -7.27 -3.42
CA ALA A 13 -8.80 -7.92 -3.51
C ALA A 13 -9.04 -8.44 -4.92
N ASN A 14 -9.56 -9.66 -5.03
CA ASN A 14 -10.05 -10.23 -6.28
C ASN A 14 -11.57 -10.15 -6.29
N ILE A 15 -12.13 -9.54 -7.33
CA ILE A 15 -13.57 -9.31 -7.45
C ILE A 15 -14.04 -9.80 -8.82
N CYS A 16 -15.14 -10.54 -8.85
CA CYS A 16 -15.84 -10.88 -10.08
C CYS A 16 -16.92 -9.82 -10.32
N LEU A 17 -16.93 -9.20 -11.50
CA LEU A 17 -17.92 -8.22 -11.92
C LEU A 17 -18.57 -8.68 -13.23
N GLY A 18 -19.88 -8.48 -13.34
CA GLY A 18 -20.61 -8.61 -14.60
C GLY A 18 -20.31 -7.46 -15.57
N PRO A 19 -20.74 -7.56 -16.84
CA PRO A 19 -20.58 -6.49 -17.82
C PRO A 19 -21.23 -5.18 -17.35
N GLY A 20 -20.42 -4.12 -17.22
CA GLY A 20 -20.88 -2.81 -16.78
C GLY A 20 -21.06 -2.66 -15.27
N GLU A 21 -20.81 -3.70 -14.48
CA GLU A 21 -20.87 -3.59 -13.02
C GLU A 21 -19.67 -2.82 -12.47
N SER A 22 -19.89 -2.15 -11.35
CA SER A 22 -18.86 -1.46 -10.58
C SER A 22 -19.16 -1.64 -9.11
N THR A 23 -18.11 -1.77 -8.31
CA THR A 23 -18.23 -1.89 -6.86
C THR A 23 -17.16 -1.04 -6.18
N ASN A 24 -17.44 -0.66 -4.94
CA ASN A 24 -16.46 -0.01 -4.07
C ASN A 24 -15.73 -1.07 -3.26
N ILE A 25 -14.40 -0.96 -3.20
CA ILE A 25 -13.56 -1.79 -2.34
C ILE A 25 -12.92 -0.88 -1.31
N THR A 26 -13.02 -1.26 -0.04
CA THR A 26 -12.40 -0.54 1.07
C THR A 26 -11.28 -1.40 1.64
N PHE A 27 -10.08 -0.81 1.73
CA PHE A 27 -8.97 -1.40 2.45
C PHE A 27 -8.70 -0.57 3.71
N THR A 28 -8.45 -1.26 4.82
CA THR A 28 -7.97 -0.64 6.06
C THR A 28 -6.49 -0.94 6.17
N VAL A 29 -5.66 0.10 6.19
CA VAL A 29 -4.21 0.00 6.36
C VAL A 29 -3.87 0.64 7.71
N GLY A 30 -3.33 -0.16 8.63
CA GLY A 30 -2.94 0.25 9.97
C GLY A 30 -1.43 0.42 10.11
N LYS A 31 -0.99 0.66 11.35
CA LYS A 31 0.44 0.81 11.66
C LYS A 31 1.22 -0.47 11.43
N ASP A 32 0.58 -1.63 11.58
CA ASP A 32 1.26 -2.92 11.44
C ASP A 32 1.68 -3.16 9.99
N GLU A 33 0.81 -2.87 9.02
CA GLU A 33 1.12 -2.97 7.59
C GLU A 33 2.18 -1.95 7.13
N LEU A 34 2.32 -0.85 7.87
CA LEU A 34 3.30 0.22 7.61
C LEU A 34 4.58 0.07 8.44
N SER A 35 4.67 -0.94 9.30
CA SER A 35 5.84 -1.20 10.14
C SER A 35 6.86 -2.09 9.43
N TYR A 36 8.11 -2.02 9.86
CA TYR A 36 9.16 -2.96 9.47
C TYR A 36 9.83 -3.56 10.70
N TYR A 37 10.58 -4.65 10.50
CA TYR A 37 11.37 -5.27 11.57
C TYR A 37 12.81 -4.75 11.52
N SER A 38 13.27 -4.23 12.65
CA SER A 38 14.69 -3.92 12.87
C SER A 38 15.57 -5.17 12.86
N PRO A 39 16.90 -5.04 12.72
CA PRO A 39 17.81 -6.19 12.78
C PRO A 39 17.74 -7.00 14.08
N SER A 40 17.25 -6.41 15.18
CA SER A 40 17.04 -7.10 16.46
C SER A 40 15.69 -7.83 16.55
N GLY A 41 14.89 -7.84 15.47
CA GLY A 41 13.58 -8.47 15.42
C GLY A 41 12.46 -7.65 16.07
N LYS A 42 12.74 -6.41 16.49
CA LYS A 42 11.70 -5.50 16.99
C LYS A 42 10.94 -4.86 15.83
N GLN A 43 9.61 -4.92 15.86
CA GLN A 43 8.73 -4.20 14.94
C GLN A 43 8.79 -2.69 15.25
N ILE A 44 8.97 -1.88 14.22
CA ILE A 44 9.08 -0.42 14.29
C ILE A 44 8.07 0.18 13.32
N PHE A 45 7.19 1.03 13.85
CA PHE A 45 6.41 1.99 13.07
C PHE A 45 7.15 3.33 13.11
N GLU A 46 7.54 3.85 11.94
CA GLU A 46 8.13 5.18 11.82
C GLU A 46 7.06 6.15 11.33
N ASN A 47 6.88 7.25 12.08
CA ASN A 47 6.06 8.38 11.62
C ASN A 47 6.74 9.04 10.41
N GLY A 48 5.96 9.53 9.47
CA GLY A 48 6.49 10.12 8.25
C GLY A 48 5.49 10.21 7.11
N GLU A 49 6.04 10.45 5.92
CA GLU A 49 5.31 10.52 4.66
C GLU A 49 5.21 9.12 4.05
N PHE A 50 3.99 8.72 3.69
CA PHE A 50 3.71 7.47 2.99
C PHE A 50 3.00 7.78 1.67
N GLU A 51 3.61 7.38 0.54
CA GLU A 51 2.92 7.36 -0.76
C GLU A 51 2.06 6.08 -0.85
N ILE A 52 0.73 6.25 -0.82
CA ILE A 52 -0.24 5.18 -1.01
C ILE A 52 -0.58 5.11 -2.50
N MET A 53 -0.39 3.93 -3.09
CA MET A 53 -0.58 3.67 -4.51
C MET A 53 -1.65 2.60 -4.72
N ALA A 54 -2.53 2.78 -5.70
CA ALA A 54 -3.52 1.78 -6.08
C ALA A 54 -3.55 1.57 -7.60
N GLY A 55 -3.67 0.31 -8.01
CA GLY A 55 -3.52 -0.08 -9.41
C GLY A 55 -3.93 -1.53 -9.66
N ALA A 56 -3.91 -1.93 -10.93
CA ALA A 56 -4.18 -3.31 -11.34
C ALA A 56 -2.94 -4.20 -11.22
N SER A 57 -1.74 -3.60 -11.14
CA SER A 57 -0.48 -4.28 -10.86
C SER A 57 0.56 -3.28 -10.32
N SER A 58 1.72 -3.75 -9.86
CA SER A 58 2.83 -2.86 -9.46
C SER A 58 3.38 -2.01 -10.61
N ALA A 59 3.11 -2.38 -11.87
CA ALA A 59 3.48 -1.62 -13.06
C ALA A 59 2.34 -0.74 -13.62
N ASP A 60 1.07 -1.04 -13.30
CA ASP A 60 -0.13 -0.29 -13.73
C ASP A 60 -0.79 0.36 -12.51
N ILE A 61 -0.26 1.51 -12.11
CA ILE A 61 -0.71 2.32 -10.98
C ILE A 61 -1.57 3.46 -11.52
N ARG A 62 -2.78 3.60 -10.98
CA ARG A 62 -3.79 4.55 -11.48
C ARG A 62 -4.12 5.66 -10.50
N LEU A 63 -3.91 5.40 -9.20
CA LEU A 63 -4.10 6.36 -8.13
C LEU A 63 -2.84 6.41 -7.27
N LYS A 64 -2.50 7.63 -6.83
CA LYS A 64 -1.45 7.91 -5.88
C LYS A 64 -1.92 9.01 -4.94
N GLU A 65 -1.64 8.86 -3.67
CA GLU A 65 -1.89 9.88 -2.66
C GLU A 65 -0.78 9.85 -1.62
N THR A 66 -0.43 10.98 -1.03
CA THR A 66 0.55 11.04 0.06
C THR A 66 -0.17 11.35 1.36
N VAL A 67 0.12 10.56 2.40
CA VAL A 67 -0.41 10.79 3.75
C VAL A 67 0.74 11.00 4.72
N ILE A 68 0.51 11.85 5.72
CA ILE A 68 1.46 12.13 6.81
C ILE A 68 0.90 11.50 8.08
N LEU A 69 1.65 10.60 8.69
CA LEU A 69 1.27 9.84 9.89
C LEU A 69 2.26 10.05 11.04
#